data_AF-W2ZF84-F1
#
_entry.id   AF-W2ZF84-F1
#
_cell.length_a   1.000
_cell.length_b   1.000
_cell.length_c   1.000
_cell.angle_alpha   90.00
_cell.angle_beta   90.00
_cell.angle_gamma   90.00
#
_symmetry.space_group_name_H-M   'P 1'
#
loop_
_entity.id
_entity.type
_entity.pdbx_description
1 polymer ?
#
loop_
_entity_poly.entity_id
_entity_poly.type
_entity_poly.pdbx_seq_one_letter_code
_entity_poly.pdbx_strand_id
1 'polypeptide(L)'
;MINFYETIDKKKLKKFPKNEHFELPFRMCVASPSGSGKSNTVLYIIALLSKCFTKIGICTKTNETLYDHLKDTIDNVDVIEEGMVPAMG
;
A
#
# COMPACT_ATOMS: atom_id res chain seq x y z
N MET A 1 -3.26 3.45 28.60
CA MET A 1 -2.84 4.29 27.46
C MET A 1 -4.11 4.79 26.80
N ILE A 2 -4.31 6.10 26.66
CA ILE A 2 -5.52 6.64 26.04
C ILE A 2 -5.38 6.50 24.53
N ASN A 3 -6.32 5.80 23.90
CA ASN A 3 -6.39 5.69 22.45
C ASN A 3 -7.02 6.96 21.88
N PHE A 4 -6.20 7.93 21.48
CA PHE A 4 -6.68 9.21 20.96
C PHE A 4 -7.60 9.05 19.73
N TYR A 5 -7.51 7.95 18.96
CA TYR A 5 -8.44 7.68 17.86
C TYR A 5 -9.90 7.58 18.32
N GLU A 6 -10.14 7.06 19.53
CA GLU A 6 -11.50 6.92 20.07
C GLU A 6 -12.09 8.25 20.52
N THR A 7 -11.24 9.26 20.74
CA THR A 7 -11.64 10.61 21.15
C THR A 7 -11.94 11.54 19.98
N ILE A 8 -11.63 11.12 18.74
CA ILE A 8 -11.88 11.91 17.54
C ILE A 8 -13.37 11.83 17.18
N ASP A 9 -13.99 12.98 16.91
CA ASP A 9 -15.34 13.03 16.34
C ASP A 9 -15.35 12.31 14.99
N LYS A 10 -16.03 11.16 14.93
CA LYS A 10 -16.13 10.29 13.76
C LYS A 10 -16.67 11.01 12.53
N LYS A 11 -17.39 12.14 12.68
CA LYS A 11 -17.84 12.98 11.57
C LYS A 11 -16.69 13.66 10.81
N LYS A 12 -15.53 13.82 11.45
CA LYS A 12 -14.33 14.44 10.86
C LYS A 12 -13.42 13.44 10.15
N LEU A 13 -13.67 12.13 10.31
CA LEU A 13 -12.87 11.09 9.67
C LEU A 13 -13.19 11.02 8.17
N LYS A 14 -12.15 10.92 7.33
CA LYS A 14 -12.32 10.60 5.90
C LYS A 14 -13.04 9.26 5.79
N LYS A 15 -14.08 9.20 4.95
CA LYS A 15 -14.79 7.95 4.65
C LYS A 15 -14.03 7.19 3.57
N PHE A 16 -13.72 5.94 3.85
CA PHE A 16 -13.07 5.03 2.90
C PHE A 16 -14.06 3.96 2.44
N PRO A 17 -13.83 3.33 1.27
CA PRO A 17 -14.59 2.17 0.84
C PRO A 17 -14.57 1.08 1.91
N LYS A 18 -15.71 0.41 2.13
CA LYS A 18 -15.79 -0.74 3.03
C LYS A 18 -15.60 -2.02 2.21
N ASN A 19 -14.87 -2.97 2.75
CA ASN A 19 -14.81 -4.35 2.25
C ASN A 19 -14.92 -5.33 3.43
N GLU A 20 -15.22 -6.60 3.15
CA GLU A 20 -15.46 -7.63 4.17
C GLU A 20 -14.17 -8.22 4.78
N HIS A 21 -13.01 -7.93 4.18
CA HIS A 21 -11.75 -8.58 4.51
C HIS A 21 -10.82 -7.72 5.37
N PHE A 22 -10.89 -6.39 5.26
CA PHE A 22 -10.06 -5.47 6.04
C PHE A 22 -10.66 -4.05 6.12
N GLU A 23 -10.39 -3.36 7.23
CA GLU A 23 -10.79 -1.97 7.43
C GLU A 23 -9.77 -1.00 6.79
N LEU A 24 -10.24 0.06 6.14
CA LEU A 24 -9.38 1.11 5.59
C LEU A 24 -9.34 2.34 6.51
N PRO A 25 -8.16 2.93 6.78
CA PRO A 25 -6.83 2.49 6.32
C PRO A 25 -6.26 1.33 7.18
N PHE A 26 -5.59 0.36 6.55
CA PHE A 26 -4.86 -0.70 7.25
C PHE A 26 -3.35 -0.55 7.10
N ARG A 27 -2.61 -1.22 7.97
CA ARG A 27 -1.16 -1.44 7.86
C ARG A 27 -0.91 -2.94 7.85
N MET A 28 -0.07 -3.42 6.93
CA MET A 28 0.23 -4.84 6.76
C MET A 28 1.74 -5.06 6.77
N CYS A 29 2.18 -6.13 7.41
CA CYS A 29 3.56 -6.63 7.35
C CYS A 29 3.54 -8.02 6.72
N VAL A 30 4.31 -8.22 5.65
CA VAL A 30 4.51 -9.53 5.02
C VAL A 30 5.93 -9.99 5.33
N ALA A 31 6.05 -10.95 6.23
CA ALA A 31 7.33 -11.49 6.69
C ALA A 31 7.42 -12.98 6.38
N SER A 32 8.50 -13.39 5.73
CA SER A 32 8.77 -14.79 5.40
C SER A 32 10.24 -15.00 4.99
N PRO A 33 10.72 -16.25 4.87
CA PRO A 33 12.09 -16.55 4.44
C PRO A 33 12.44 -16.04 3.05
N SER A 34 13.73 -15.93 2.75
CA SER A 34 14.21 -15.60 1.40
C SER A 34 13.69 -16.60 0.37
N GLY A 35 13.34 -16.13 -0.82
CA GLY A 35 12.82 -16.98 -1.91
C GLY A 35 11.35 -17.41 -1.80
N SER A 36 10.62 -17.07 -0.74
CA SER A 36 9.24 -17.56 -0.57
C SER A 36 8.15 -16.72 -1.27
N GLY A 37 8.51 -15.78 -2.15
CA GLY A 37 7.54 -14.98 -2.90
C GLY A 37 6.89 -13.79 -2.16
N LYS A 38 7.60 -13.16 -1.20
CA LYS A 38 7.10 -11.96 -0.49
C LYS A 38 6.66 -10.84 -1.42
N SER A 39 7.58 -10.41 -2.29
CA SER A 39 7.33 -9.32 -3.24
C SER A 39 6.16 -9.67 -4.15
N ASN A 40 6.11 -10.91 -4.66
CA ASN A 40 5.01 -11.37 -5.50
C ASN A 40 3.65 -11.32 -4.77
N THR A 41 3.59 -11.74 -3.50
CA THR A 41 2.37 -11.66 -2.69
C THR A 41 1.90 -10.22 -2.51
N VAL A 42 2.82 -9.30 -2.20
CA VAL A 42 2.52 -7.87 -2.03
C VAL A 42 2.02 -7.27 -3.33
N LEU A 43 2.69 -7.52 -4.45
CA LEU A 43 2.30 -6.97 -5.75
C LEU A 43 0.96 -7.54 -6.25
N TYR A 44 0.68 -8.81 -5.97
CA TYR A 44 -0.63 -9.40 -6.25
C TYR A 44 -1.76 -8.70 -5.47
N ILE A 45 -1.54 -8.43 -4.18
CA ILE A 45 -2.50 -7.67 -3.36
C ILE A 45 -2.67 -6.24 -3.93
N ILE A 46 -1.58 -5.58 -4.32
CA ILE A 46 -1.64 -4.25 -4.93
C ILE A 46 -2.45 -4.28 -6.24
N ALA A 47 -2.23 -5.28 -7.10
CA ALA A 47 -2.99 -5.44 -8.34
C ALA A 47 -4.49 -5.63 -8.08
N LEU A 48 -4.86 -6.45 -7.10
CA LEU A 48 -6.25 -6.65 -6.68
C LEU A 48 -6.91 -5.36 -6.16
N LEU A 49 -6.13 -4.50 -5.52
CA LEU A 49 -6.61 -3.25 -4.91
C LEU A 49 -6.33 -2.01 -5.77
N SER A 50 -5.85 -2.18 -7.00
CA SER A 50 -5.44 -1.08 -7.88
C SER A 50 -6.55 -0.03 -8.10
N LYS A 51 -7.81 -0.47 -8.13
CA LYS A 51 -8.98 0.40 -8.30
C LYS A 51 -9.45 1.08 -7.00
N CYS A 52 -8.90 0.69 -5.86
CA CYS A 52 -9.26 1.26 -4.55
C CYS A 52 -8.43 2.50 -4.21
N PHE A 53 -7.32 2.75 -4.92
CA PHE A 53 -6.38 3.81 -4.61
C PHE A 53 -6.21 4.76 -5.79
N THR A 54 -6.22 6.07 -5.50
CA THR A 54 -5.93 7.10 -6.50
C THR A 54 -4.45 7.12 -6.91
N LYS A 55 -3.57 6.72 -6.00
CA LYS A 55 -2.12 6.71 -6.20
C LYS A 55 -1.47 5.60 -5.38
N ILE A 56 -0.54 4.87 -5.97
CA ILE A 56 0.24 3.79 -5.35
C ILE A 56 1.72 4.15 -5.47
N GLY A 57 2.42 4.27 -4.33
CA GLY A 57 3.86 4.50 -4.30
C GLY A 57 4.59 3.24 -3.83
N ILE A 58 5.45 2.68 -4.67
CA ILE A 58 6.35 1.57 -4.31
C ILE A 58 7.71 2.17 -3.94
N CYS A 59 8.00 2.23 -2.65
CA CYS A 59 9.29 2.72 -2.16
C CYS A 59 10.25 1.54 -1.97
N THR A 60 11.35 1.52 -2.70
CA THR A 60 12.36 0.46 -2.64
C THR A 60 13.77 1.04 -2.55
N LYS A 61 14.72 0.25 -2.04
CA LYS A 61 16.15 0.61 -2.04
C LYS A 61 16.77 0.47 -3.43
N THR A 62 16.29 -0.49 -4.21
CA THR A 62 16.78 -0.82 -5.54
C THR A 62 15.58 -1.25 -6.37
N ASN A 63 15.42 -0.70 -7.57
CA ASN A 63 14.34 -1.12 -8.45
C ASN A 63 14.55 -2.57 -8.94
N GLU A 64 13.44 -3.28 -9.10
CA GLU A 64 13.39 -4.64 -9.62
C GLU A 64 12.46 -4.65 -10.84
N THR A 65 12.78 -5.47 -11.84
CA THR A 65 11.96 -5.62 -13.08
C THR A 65 10.49 -5.92 -12.79
N LEU A 66 10.20 -6.55 -11.65
CA LEU A 66 8.85 -6.89 -11.22
C LEU A 66 8.02 -5.64 -10.86
N TYR A 67 8.64 -4.58 -10.35
CA TYR A 67 7.95 -3.33 -10.04
C TYR A 67 7.64 -2.54 -11.31
N ASP A 68 8.57 -2.51 -12.27
CA ASP A 68 8.36 -1.92 -13.58
C ASP A 68 7.23 -2.64 -14.33
N HIS A 69 7.22 -3.98 -14.31
CA HIS A 69 6.13 -4.76 -14.89
C HIS A 69 4.78 -4.38 -14.24
N LEU A 70 4.72 -4.24 -12.91
CA LEU A 70 3.46 -3.85 -12.26
C LEU A 70 3.02 -2.45 -12.72
N LYS A 71 3.95 -1.50 -12.80
CA LYS A 71 3.70 -0.13 -13.29
C LYS A 71 3.15 -0.11 -14.71
N ASP A 72 3.64 -1.00 -15.57
CA ASP A 72 3.14 -1.12 -16.95
C ASP A 72 1.79 -1.85 -17.03
N THR A 73 1.40 -2.60 -15.98
CA THR A 73 0.18 -3.42 -15.95
C THR A 73 -1.01 -2.69 -15.33
N ILE A 74 -0.79 -1.82 -14.35
CA ILE A 74 -1.85 -1.10 -13.64
C ILE A 74 -1.57 0.40 -13.56
N ASP A 75 -2.63 1.19 -13.66
CA ASP A 75 -2.52 2.65 -13.60
C ASP A 75 -2.13 3.14 -12.19
N ASN A 76 -1.59 4.36 -12.13
CA ASN A 76 -1.32 5.12 -10.91
C ASN A 76 -0.24 4.54 -9.98
N VAL A 77 0.71 3.76 -10.54
CA VAL A 77 1.88 3.25 -9.80
C VAL A 77 3.11 4.11 -10.09
N ASP A 78 3.71 4.63 -9.02
CA ASP A 78 5.03 5.26 -9.04
C ASP A 78 6.03 4.39 -8.26
N VAL A 79 7.18 4.10 -8.88
CA VAL A 79 8.31 3.45 -8.20
C VAL A 79 9.28 4.54 -7.76
N ILE A 80 9.60 4.56 -6.46
CA ILE A 80 10.47 5.53 -5.83
C ILE A 80 11.68 4.78 -5.27
N GLU A 81 12.85 5.06 -5.83
CA GLU A 81 14.12 4.47 -5.39
C GLU A 81 14.73 5.25 -4.22
N GLU A 82 15.86 4.77 -3.71
CA GLU A 82 16.62 5.35 -2.59
C GLU A 82 15.93 5.25 -1.22
N GLY A 83 14.83 4.49 -1.13
CA GLY A 83 14.13 4.23 0.14
C GLY A 83 13.50 5.46 0.79
N MET A 84 13.36 6.56 0.05
CA MET A 84 12.66 7.76 0.54
C MET A 84 11.17 7.65 0.29
N VAL A 85 10.36 7.85 1.34
CA VAL A 85 8.91 7.99 1.19
C VAL A 85 8.62 9.47 0.92
N PRO A 86 8.16 9.85 -0.28
CA PRO A 86 7.89 11.24 -0.59
C PRO A 86 6.71 11.76 0.24
N ALA A 87 6.70 13.06 0.52
CA ALA A 87 5.53 13.72 1.07
C ALA A 87 4.40 13.65 0.04
N MET A 88 3.47 12.71 0.23
CA MET A 88 2.30 12.56 -0.62
C MET A 88 1.29 13.67 -0.26
N GLY A 89 1.16 14.66 -1.14
CA GLY A 89 0.21 15.78 -1.03
C GLY A 89 -1.24 15.37 -1.28
#